data_AF-A0A6J0THM5-F1
#
_entry.id   AF-A0A6J0THM5-F1
#
_cell.length_a   1.000
_cell.length_b   1.000
_cell.length_c   1.000
_cell.angle_alpha   90.00
_cell.angle_beta   90.00
_cell.angle_gamma   90.00
#
_symmetry.space_group_name_H-M   'P 1'
#
loop_
_entity.id
_entity.type
_entity.pdbx_description
1 polymer ?
#
loop_
_entity_poly.entity_id
_entity_poly.type
_entity_poly.pdbx_seq_one_letter_code
_entity_poly.pdbx_strand_id
1 'polypeptide(L)'
;MSSVEDLRMNLTDLIPMRLRGRVLGLQVRDSEFLLEEKPFRIFGGSVHYFRVPREYWKDRLMKMKACGLNTLTTYVPWNLHEAARGNFDFSGNLDLQAFLRMAEEVGLWVILRPGPYICSEWDLGGLPSWLLQDPEMQLRTTYKGFTEAVDNYFDHLMPEVVHLQYKYGGPIIAVQVENEYGSYAEDPSYMTYIKMSLLSRKIVELLMTSDNTDGLAAGNVEGALATINFQKLEPGIWTYLSSVQHNMPKMVMEYWTGWFDSWGGPHNVFDAEDMVQTVKSIIKMGASINLYMFHGGTNFGFLNGALHFNEYKPTITSYDYDAVLTESGDYTSKFFKLRHLFSKILGSPLPPPPIILNKASYGAILMQQYISLWEVLPSLVEPTKSEFPLNMENLPINHGNGQAFGYTLYETVIPGGGRLSSEDHVRDRAQVFLNTQYIGLLDYNAQELLIPNGQGYRQLRLLVENCGRVNYGRNLNNQRKGLIGDISLNKTSLRNFKIYSLEMKPSFMESLRGSTPWSAVPDSAVGPAFFRGTLQVQYMPQDTFLKLEGWEKGVVFVNGRNLGRYWKIGPQETLYLPGTWLQEGHNEIIVFEERAAGRIVQSTDLPFLGSIQYVS
;
A
#
# COMPACT_ATOMS: atom_id res chain seq x y z
N MET A 1 -1.62 -36.52 -23.83
CA MET A 1 -1.55 -35.23 -23.12
C MET A 1 -0.34 -34.50 -23.66
N SER A 2 -0.50 -33.36 -24.33
CA SER A 2 0.64 -32.63 -24.89
C SER A 2 1.52 -32.08 -23.76
N SER A 3 2.83 -32.05 -24.01
CA SER A 3 3.79 -31.44 -23.09
C SER A 3 3.63 -29.91 -23.16
N VAL A 4 4.09 -29.17 -22.14
CA VAL A 4 4.16 -27.69 -22.24
C VAL A 4 5.09 -27.25 -23.38
N GLU A 5 6.01 -28.12 -23.77
CA GLU A 5 6.98 -27.87 -24.84
C GLU A 5 6.31 -27.85 -26.24
N ASP A 6 5.06 -28.33 -26.34
CA ASP A 6 4.24 -28.26 -27.55
C ASP A 6 3.44 -26.94 -27.67
N LEU A 7 3.37 -26.13 -26.60
CA LEU A 7 2.68 -24.83 -26.56
C LEU A 7 3.60 -23.69 -27.04
N ARG A 8 4.11 -23.77 -28.27
CA ARG A 8 4.90 -22.65 -28.82
C ARG A 8 3.99 -21.52 -29.29
N MET A 9 4.03 -20.40 -28.58
CA MET A 9 3.31 -19.18 -28.97
C MET A 9 4.26 -18.18 -29.62
N ASN A 10 3.85 -17.64 -30.77
CA ASN A 10 4.54 -16.54 -31.42
C ASN A 10 3.80 -15.22 -31.14
N LEU A 11 4.40 -14.38 -30.28
CA LEU A 11 3.87 -13.07 -29.91
C LEU A 11 4.77 -11.92 -30.40
N THR A 12 5.76 -12.17 -31.26
CA THR A 12 6.78 -11.17 -31.62
C THR A 12 6.21 -9.95 -32.35
N ASP A 13 5.09 -10.13 -33.03
CA ASP A 13 4.40 -9.08 -33.79
C ASP A 13 3.34 -8.33 -32.95
N LEU A 14 3.00 -8.83 -31.76
CA LEU A 14 1.99 -8.27 -30.86
C LEU A 14 2.63 -7.47 -29.72
N ILE A 15 3.64 -6.65 -30.05
CA ILE A 15 4.33 -5.77 -29.11
C ILE A 15 3.86 -4.33 -29.36
N PRO A 16 3.51 -3.55 -28.31
CA PRO A 16 2.91 -2.21 -28.45
C PRO A 16 3.55 -1.32 -29.52
N MET A 17 4.86 -1.07 -29.42
CA MET A 17 5.57 -0.18 -30.35
C MET A 17 5.81 -0.79 -31.75
N ARG A 18 5.65 -2.11 -31.93
CA ARG A 18 5.83 -2.78 -33.22
C ARG A 18 4.54 -2.90 -34.02
N LEU A 19 3.40 -2.85 -33.33
CA LEU A 19 2.08 -2.99 -33.93
C LEU A 19 1.62 -1.67 -34.56
N ARG A 20 1.73 -1.57 -35.89
CA ARG A 20 1.28 -0.41 -36.67
C ARG A 20 -0.14 -0.63 -37.19
N GLY A 21 -0.92 0.45 -37.29
CA GLY A 21 -2.27 0.42 -37.84
C GLY A 21 -3.24 -0.37 -36.97
N ARG A 22 -3.29 -0.06 -35.66
CA ARG A 22 -4.16 -0.71 -34.68
C ARG A 22 -5.64 -0.50 -35.06
N VAL A 23 -6.40 -1.58 -35.21
CA VAL A 23 -7.82 -1.58 -35.62
C VAL A 23 -8.69 -2.26 -34.58
N LEU A 24 -8.30 -3.45 -34.12
CA LEU A 24 -9.08 -4.28 -33.21
C LEU A 24 -8.27 -4.58 -31.94
N GLY A 25 -8.68 -3.94 -30.84
CA GLY A 25 -8.13 -4.17 -29.51
C GLY A 25 -8.40 -5.57 -28.98
N LEU A 26 -8.19 -5.79 -27.68
CA LEU A 26 -8.38 -7.11 -27.09
C LEU A 26 -9.86 -7.52 -27.16
N GLN A 27 -10.14 -8.59 -27.88
CA GLN A 27 -11.47 -9.17 -28.06
C GLN A 27 -11.54 -10.55 -27.41
N VAL A 28 -12.78 -10.99 -27.17
CA VAL A 28 -13.10 -12.33 -26.69
C VAL A 28 -13.92 -13.05 -27.76
N ARG A 29 -13.45 -14.23 -28.21
CA ARG A 29 -14.19 -15.08 -29.16
C ARG A 29 -13.84 -16.54 -28.90
N ASP A 30 -14.82 -17.43 -28.93
CA ASP A 30 -14.65 -18.89 -28.83
C ASP A 30 -13.78 -19.33 -27.64
N SER A 31 -13.95 -18.71 -26.46
CA SER A 31 -13.14 -18.94 -25.25
C SER A 31 -11.66 -18.55 -25.35
N GLU A 32 -11.28 -17.71 -26.32
CA GLU A 32 -9.92 -17.20 -26.50
C GLU A 32 -9.88 -15.66 -26.45
N PHE A 33 -8.73 -15.15 -26.01
CA PHE A 33 -8.39 -13.74 -26.22
C PHE A 33 -7.79 -13.56 -27.61
N LEU A 34 -8.21 -12.50 -28.31
CA LEU A 34 -7.68 -12.11 -29.61
C LEU A 34 -7.20 -10.67 -29.55
N LEU A 35 -6.01 -10.40 -30.09
CA LEU A 35 -5.51 -9.04 -30.29
C LEU A 35 -5.18 -8.89 -31.78
N GLU A 36 -5.80 -7.92 -32.46
CA GLU A 36 -5.77 -7.82 -33.93
C GLU A 36 -6.16 -9.14 -34.62
N GLU A 37 -7.25 -9.76 -34.14
CA GLU A 37 -7.76 -11.07 -34.58
C GLU A 37 -6.81 -12.26 -34.43
N LYS A 38 -5.63 -12.06 -33.84
CA LYS A 38 -4.65 -13.12 -33.57
C LYS A 38 -4.81 -13.66 -32.15
N PRO A 39 -4.72 -14.99 -31.95
CA PRO A 39 -4.69 -15.58 -30.62
C PRO A 39 -3.66 -14.90 -29.73
N PHE A 40 -4.13 -14.41 -28.58
CA PHE A 40 -3.32 -13.72 -27.60
C PHE A 40 -3.48 -14.42 -26.25
N ARG A 41 -2.40 -14.55 -25.50
CA ARG A 41 -2.46 -15.02 -24.10
C ARG A 41 -1.76 -14.00 -23.22
N ILE A 42 -2.45 -13.60 -22.16
CA ILE A 42 -1.94 -12.63 -21.21
C ILE A 42 -1.05 -13.39 -20.22
N PHE A 43 0.23 -13.02 -20.24
CA PHE A 43 1.19 -13.35 -19.19
C PHE A 43 1.50 -12.04 -18.47
N GLY A 44 0.69 -11.77 -17.45
CA GLY A 44 0.68 -10.54 -16.68
C GLY A 44 1.56 -10.59 -15.45
N GLY A 45 2.02 -9.42 -15.00
CA GLY A 45 2.58 -9.23 -13.67
C GLY A 45 2.12 -7.92 -13.04
N SER A 46 1.86 -7.95 -11.74
CA SER A 46 1.45 -6.76 -10.98
C SER A 46 2.66 -6.01 -10.44
N VAL A 47 2.73 -4.72 -10.76
CA VAL A 47 3.69 -3.75 -10.18
C VAL A 47 2.94 -2.45 -9.92
N HIS A 48 3.13 -1.88 -8.74
CA HIS A 48 2.42 -0.67 -8.33
C HIS A 48 3.39 0.50 -8.26
N TYR A 49 3.19 1.48 -9.15
CA TYR A 49 4.08 2.64 -9.26
C TYR A 49 4.19 3.45 -7.97
N PHE A 50 3.13 3.46 -7.16
CA PHE A 50 3.09 4.14 -5.86
C PHE A 50 3.89 3.43 -4.75
N ARG A 51 4.37 2.20 -4.99
CA ARG A 51 5.25 1.44 -4.07
C ARG A 51 6.72 1.41 -4.52
N VAL A 52 7.04 2.00 -5.66
CA VAL A 52 8.37 1.98 -6.27
C VAL A 52 8.78 3.40 -6.60
N PRO A 53 9.98 3.87 -6.21
CA PRO A 53 10.47 5.18 -6.66
C PRO A 53 10.49 5.30 -8.18
N ARG A 54 10.07 6.46 -8.71
CA ARG A 54 9.96 6.73 -10.14
C ARG A 54 11.20 6.36 -10.94
N GLU A 55 12.36 6.67 -10.40
CA GLU A 55 13.66 6.40 -11.02
C GLU A 55 13.90 4.90 -11.26
N TYR A 56 13.19 4.05 -10.53
CA TYR A 56 13.32 2.59 -10.58
C TYR A 56 12.22 1.90 -11.39
N TRP A 57 11.14 2.59 -11.79
CA TRP A 57 10.06 2.00 -12.57
C TRP A 57 10.56 1.24 -13.81
N LYS A 58 11.48 1.86 -14.56
CA LYS A 58 11.99 1.27 -15.81
C LYS A 58 12.72 -0.04 -15.56
N ASP A 59 13.54 -0.09 -14.50
CA ASP A 59 14.24 -1.32 -14.12
C ASP A 59 13.24 -2.45 -13.80
N ARG A 60 12.22 -2.16 -12.97
CA ARG A 60 11.23 -3.18 -12.57
C ARG A 60 10.45 -3.71 -13.78
N LEU A 61 10.05 -2.83 -14.70
CA LEU A 61 9.34 -3.20 -15.93
C LEU A 61 10.24 -3.97 -16.91
N MET A 62 11.51 -3.58 -17.05
CA MET A 62 12.46 -4.34 -17.89
C MET A 62 12.70 -5.75 -17.33
N LYS A 63 12.77 -5.90 -16.01
CA LYS A 63 12.83 -7.21 -15.35
C LYS A 63 11.57 -8.04 -15.60
N MET A 64 10.38 -7.43 -15.55
CA MET A 64 9.12 -8.09 -15.93
C MET A 64 9.17 -8.63 -17.36
N LYS A 65 9.59 -7.78 -18.31
CA LYS A 65 9.72 -8.18 -19.71
C LYS A 65 10.75 -9.30 -19.89
N ALA A 66 11.87 -9.23 -19.17
CA ALA A 66 12.87 -10.28 -19.15
C ALA A 66 12.33 -11.59 -18.54
N CYS A 67 11.43 -11.56 -17.57
CA CYS A 67 10.81 -12.79 -17.05
C CYS A 67 10.00 -13.55 -18.13
N GLY A 68 9.62 -12.88 -19.22
CA GLY A 68 8.78 -13.44 -20.28
C GLY A 68 7.32 -13.01 -20.19
N LEU A 69 7.01 -12.04 -19.32
CA LEU A 69 5.70 -11.43 -19.26
C LEU A 69 5.49 -10.44 -20.41
N ASN A 70 4.24 -10.26 -20.82
CA ASN A 70 3.84 -9.39 -21.93
C ASN A 70 2.89 -8.27 -21.51
N THR A 71 2.39 -8.30 -20.27
CA THR A 71 1.37 -7.37 -19.80
C THR A 71 1.71 -6.91 -18.36
N LEU A 72 1.65 -5.61 -18.13
CA LEU A 72 1.68 -4.98 -16.82
C LEU A 72 0.25 -4.88 -16.29
N THR A 73 0.06 -5.18 -15.02
CA THR A 73 -1.16 -4.87 -14.29
C THR A 73 -0.84 -3.88 -13.16
N THR A 74 -1.62 -2.81 -13.03
CA THR A 74 -1.45 -1.85 -11.92
C THR A 74 -2.78 -1.30 -11.43
N TYR A 75 -2.84 -1.09 -10.11
CA TYR A 75 -3.89 -0.31 -9.46
C TYR A 75 -3.62 1.19 -9.57
N VAL A 76 -4.64 2.00 -9.21
CA VAL A 76 -4.56 3.46 -9.06
C VAL A 76 -5.03 3.83 -7.64
N PRO A 77 -4.17 4.41 -6.77
CA PRO A 77 -4.51 4.72 -5.39
C PRO A 77 -5.22 6.09 -5.30
N TRP A 78 -6.55 6.09 -5.28
CA TRP A 78 -7.34 7.32 -5.21
C TRP A 78 -6.91 8.22 -4.05
N ASN A 79 -6.62 7.66 -2.88
CA ASN A 79 -6.17 8.40 -1.69
C ASN A 79 -4.87 9.20 -1.86
N LEU A 80 -4.01 8.83 -2.81
CA LEU A 80 -2.83 9.63 -3.15
C LEU A 80 -3.15 10.68 -4.20
N HIS A 81 -3.94 10.32 -5.22
CA HIS A 81 -4.31 11.26 -6.27
C HIS A 81 -5.21 12.37 -5.78
N GLU A 82 -6.09 12.12 -4.81
CA GLU A 82 -6.99 13.12 -4.21
C GLU A 82 -6.82 13.13 -2.69
N ALA A 83 -5.59 13.35 -2.21
CA ALA A 83 -5.27 13.37 -0.79
C ALA A 83 -6.09 14.42 0.01
N ALA A 84 -6.52 15.49 -0.67
CA ALA A 84 -7.51 16.44 -0.19
C ALA A 84 -8.63 16.56 -1.24
N ARG A 85 -9.88 16.60 -0.78
CA ARG A 85 -11.08 16.63 -1.63
C ARG A 85 -10.98 17.76 -2.67
N GLY A 86 -11.13 17.41 -3.94
CA GLY A 86 -11.05 18.29 -5.10
C GLY A 86 -9.64 18.68 -5.53
N ASN A 87 -8.57 18.23 -4.86
CA ASN A 87 -7.19 18.56 -5.22
C ASN A 87 -6.47 17.32 -5.75
N PHE A 88 -6.21 17.32 -7.06
CA PHE A 88 -5.65 16.17 -7.77
C PHE A 88 -4.15 16.31 -8.05
N ASP A 89 -3.38 15.25 -7.80
CA ASP A 89 -1.95 15.16 -8.13
C ASP A 89 -1.64 13.97 -9.04
N PHE A 90 -1.04 14.27 -10.19
CA PHE A 90 -0.53 13.31 -11.18
C PHE A 90 0.93 13.61 -11.53
N SER A 91 1.71 14.13 -10.57
CA SER A 91 3.12 14.50 -10.77
C SER A 91 4.07 13.56 -10.03
N GLY A 92 5.36 13.62 -10.37
CA GLY A 92 6.40 12.87 -9.67
C GLY A 92 6.13 11.36 -9.64
N ASN A 93 5.98 10.80 -8.43
CA ASN A 93 5.69 9.38 -8.26
C ASN A 93 4.22 9.02 -8.50
N LEU A 94 3.33 9.99 -8.72
CA LEU A 94 1.92 9.82 -9.04
C LEU A 94 1.60 10.11 -10.52
N ASP A 95 2.62 10.36 -11.34
CA ASP A 95 2.46 10.51 -12.78
C ASP A 95 2.23 9.13 -13.44
N LEU A 96 0.96 8.74 -13.38
CA LEU A 96 0.41 7.51 -13.94
C LEU A 96 0.64 7.46 -15.45
N GLN A 97 0.48 8.59 -16.14
CA GLN A 97 0.65 8.65 -17.60
C GLN A 97 2.06 8.23 -18.00
N ALA A 98 3.10 8.74 -17.34
CA ALA A 98 4.47 8.35 -17.62
C ALA A 98 4.75 6.89 -17.27
N PHE A 99 4.20 6.37 -16.17
CA PHE A 99 4.37 4.96 -15.81
C PHE A 99 3.78 4.02 -16.88
N LEU A 100 2.58 4.33 -17.37
CA LEU A 100 1.92 3.54 -18.42
C LEU A 100 2.63 3.67 -19.77
N ARG A 101 3.12 4.86 -20.15
CA ARG A 101 3.96 5.02 -21.35
C ARG A 101 5.29 4.28 -21.24
N MET A 102 5.88 4.21 -20.05
CA MET A 102 7.10 3.44 -19.82
C MET A 102 6.86 1.94 -20.02
N ALA A 103 5.69 1.42 -19.65
CA ALA A 103 5.30 0.04 -19.97
C ALA A 103 5.23 -0.18 -21.49
N GLU A 104 4.65 0.77 -22.24
CA GLU A 104 4.64 0.74 -23.72
C GLU A 104 6.06 0.71 -24.30
N GLU A 105 6.96 1.58 -23.82
CA GLU A 105 8.36 1.67 -24.26
C GLU A 105 9.13 0.37 -24.02
N VAL A 106 8.89 -0.31 -22.89
CA VAL A 106 9.47 -1.61 -22.56
C VAL A 106 8.85 -2.74 -23.40
N GLY A 107 7.70 -2.48 -24.04
CA GLY A 107 6.98 -3.45 -24.86
C GLY A 107 6.05 -4.36 -24.05
N LEU A 108 5.40 -3.80 -23.03
CA LEU A 108 4.35 -4.42 -22.23
C LEU A 108 3.00 -3.77 -22.57
N TRP A 109 1.96 -4.59 -22.72
CA TRP A 109 0.58 -4.12 -22.67
C TRP A 109 0.17 -3.79 -21.24
N VAL A 110 -0.98 -3.14 -21.05
CA VAL A 110 -1.47 -2.74 -19.73
C VAL A 110 -2.89 -3.24 -19.49
N ILE A 111 -3.11 -3.82 -18.32
CA ILE A 111 -4.42 -3.95 -17.68
C ILE A 111 -4.49 -2.91 -16.56
N LEU A 112 -5.35 -1.91 -16.73
CA LEU A 112 -5.52 -0.84 -15.75
C LEU A 112 -6.61 -1.22 -14.75
N ARG A 113 -6.34 -1.08 -13.45
CA ARG A 113 -7.32 -1.36 -12.38
C ARG A 113 -7.57 -0.05 -11.61
N PRO A 114 -8.44 0.84 -12.13
CA PRO A 114 -8.58 2.21 -11.64
C PRO A 114 -9.30 2.35 -10.28
N GLY A 115 -9.87 1.26 -9.76
CA GLY A 115 -10.64 1.28 -8.51
C GLY A 115 -12.14 1.55 -8.75
N PRO A 116 -12.80 2.36 -7.90
CA PRO A 116 -12.21 3.35 -6.97
C PRO A 116 -11.58 2.75 -5.71
N TYR A 117 -12.01 1.55 -5.31
CA TYR A 117 -11.39 0.74 -4.26
C TYR A 117 -10.45 -0.30 -4.88
N ILE A 118 -9.27 -0.48 -4.30
CA ILE A 118 -8.21 -1.37 -4.82
C ILE A 118 -7.74 -2.43 -3.84
N CYS A 119 -8.20 -2.41 -2.58
CA CYS A 119 -7.66 -3.26 -1.51
C CYS A 119 -6.12 -3.10 -1.39
N SER A 120 -5.37 -4.03 -1.98
CA SER A 120 -3.91 -4.00 -2.18
C SER A 120 -3.11 -3.87 -0.88
N GLU A 121 -3.67 -4.26 0.27
CA GLU A 121 -3.08 -4.02 1.58
C GLU A 121 -2.65 -2.56 1.84
N TRP A 122 -3.38 -1.62 1.24
CA TRP A 122 -3.09 -0.20 1.24
C TRP A 122 -4.09 0.56 2.11
N ASP A 123 -3.72 1.69 2.73
CA ASP A 123 -4.62 2.42 3.64
C ASP A 123 -6.02 2.64 3.03
N LEU A 124 -7.04 2.16 3.75
CA LEU A 124 -8.47 2.18 3.37
C LEU A 124 -8.76 1.60 1.99
N GLY A 125 -7.92 0.68 1.51
CA GLY A 125 -8.06 0.09 0.19
C GLY A 125 -7.91 1.10 -0.94
N GLY A 126 -7.13 2.16 -0.74
CA GLY A 126 -6.94 3.24 -1.71
C GLY A 126 -8.02 4.32 -1.68
N LEU A 127 -9.04 4.22 -0.83
CA LEU A 127 -10.05 5.26 -0.68
C LEU A 127 -9.53 6.41 0.20
N PRO A 128 -9.79 7.67 -0.13
CA PRO A 128 -9.34 8.79 0.70
C PRO A 128 -10.08 8.86 2.04
N SER A 129 -9.34 9.15 3.12
CA SER A 129 -9.90 9.20 4.48
C SER A 129 -10.95 10.30 4.68
N TRP A 130 -10.91 11.37 3.89
CA TRP A 130 -11.90 12.45 3.97
C TRP A 130 -13.32 11.98 3.61
N LEU A 131 -13.49 10.80 3.00
CA LEU A 131 -14.80 10.17 2.83
C LEU A 131 -15.45 9.83 4.17
N LEU A 132 -14.64 9.46 5.17
CA LEU A 132 -15.12 9.07 6.49
C LEU A 132 -15.54 10.26 7.36
N GLN A 133 -15.40 11.50 6.88
CA GLN A 133 -15.94 12.68 7.57
C GLN A 133 -17.47 12.67 7.63
N ASP A 134 -18.10 12.12 6.58
CA ASP A 134 -19.53 11.90 6.55
C ASP A 134 -19.88 10.78 7.55
N PRO A 135 -20.64 11.06 8.62
CA PRO A 135 -20.99 10.06 9.63
C PRO A 135 -21.79 8.90 9.04
N GLU A 136 -22.58 9.14 7.99
CA GLU A 136 -23.48 8.18 7.35
C GLU A 136 -22.85 7.49 6.13
N MET A 137 -21.54 7.67 5.92
CA MET A 137 -20.82 7.12 4.77
C MET A 137 -21.04 5.61 4.64
N GLN A 138 -21.34 5.20 3.41
CA GLN A 138 -21.42 3.80 2.99
C GLN A 138 -20.48 3.62 1.80
N LEU A 139 -19.22 3.31 2.11
CA LEU A 139 -18.22 3.03 1.09
C LEU A 139 -18.64 1.83 0.24
N ARG A 140 -18.31 1.89 -1.06
CA ARG A 140 -18.55 0.81 -2.03
C ARG A 140 -20.04 0.44 -2.16
N THR A 141 -20.93 1.43 -2.09
CA THR A 141 -22.36 1.28 -2.41
C THR A 141 -22.81 2.42 -3.33
N THR A 142 -24.09 2.44 -3.71
CA THR A 142 -24.71 3.54 -4.45
C THR A 142 -25.12 4.72 -3.57
N TYR A 143 -24.66 4.75 -2.31
CA TYR A 143 -24.87 5.90 -1.43
C TYR A 143 -24.38 7.19 -2.10
N LYS A 144 -25.27 8.19 -2.15
CA LYS A 144 -25.07 9.41 -2.94
C LYS A 144 -23.75 10.13 -2.64
N GLY A 145 -23.39 10.25 -1.36
CA GLY A 145 -22.14 10.91 -0.97
C GLY A 145 -20.89 10.16 -1.45
N PHE A 146 -20.96 8.84 -1.57
CA PHE A 146 -19.87 8.03 -2.11
C PHE A 146 -19.82 8.10 -3.64
N THR A 147 -20.97 7.96 -4.32
CA THR A 147 -21.03 8.00 -5.78
C THR A 147 -20.65 9.36 -6.35
N GLU A 148 -21.08 10.47 -5.75
CA GLU A 148 -20.63 11.81 -6.16
C GLU A 148 -19.11 11.99 -6.04
N ALA A 149 -18.50 11.43 -4.99
CA ALA A 149 -17.05 11.44 -4.82
C ALA A 149 -16.33 10.57 -5.86
N VAL A 150 -16.85 9.38 -6.15
CA VAL A 150 -16.32 8.48 -7.19
C VAL A 150 -16.41 9.13 -8.57
N ASP A 151 -17.53 9.78 -8.88
CA ASP A 151 -17.70 10.51 -10.13
C ASP A 151 -16.67 11.63 -10.27
N ASN A 152 -16.45 12.43 -9.21
CA ASN A 152 -15.43 13.47 -9.19
C ASN A 152 -14.02 12.89 -9.41
N TYR A 153 -13.69 11.79 -8.74
CA TYR A 153 -12.41 11.11 -8.92
C TYR A 153 -12.21 10.64 -10.37
N PHE A 154 -13.21 9.96 -10.95
CA PHE A 154 -13.11 9.49 -12.32
C PHE A 154 -13.15 10.64 -13.35
N ASP A 155 -13.82 11.75 -13.08
CA ASP A 155 -13.77 12.94 -13.95
C ASP A 155 -12.35 13.51 -14.09
N HIS A 156 -11.49 13.32 -13.08
CA HIS A 156 -10.10 13.77 -13.10
C HIS A 156 -9.11 12.67 -13.50
N LEU A 157 -9.35 11.41 -13.12
CA LEU A 157 -8.49 10.29 -13.50
C LEU A 157 -8.62 9.93 -14.99
N MET A 158 -9.84 9.90 -15.54
CA MET A 158 -10.06 9.39 -16.90
C MET A 158 -9.33 10.22 -17.97
N PRO A 159 -9.26 11.56 -17.91
CA PRO A 159 -8.43 12.36 -18.80
C PRO A 159 -6.94 11.94 -18.87
N GLU A 160 -6.37 11.41 -17.77
CA GLU A 160 -4.97 10.97 -17.73
C GLU A 160 -4.71 9.65 -18.49
N VAL A 161 -5.75 8.83 -18.65
CA VAL A 161 -5.60 7.45 -19.17
C VAL A 161 -6.38 7.16 -20.45
N VAL A 162 -7.42 7.95 -20.79
CA VAL A 162 -8.29 7.65 -21.94
C VAL A 162 -7.51 7.60 -23.24
N HIS A 163 -6.57 8.52 -23.50
CA HIS A 163 -5.71 8.50 -24.70
C HIS A 163 -4.64 7.40 -24.70
N LEU A 164 -4.48 6.67 -23.59
CA LEU A 164 -3.56 5.52 -23.48
C LEU A 164 -4.24 4.18 -23.77
N GLN A 165 -5.54 4.19 -24.07
CA GLN A 165 -6.24 3.00 -24.54
C GLN A 165 -5.75 2.55 -25.90
N TYR A 166 -5.78 1.24 -26.14
CA TYR A 166 -5.37 0.59 -27.38
C TYR A 166 -6.00 1.24 -28.60
N LYS A 167 -7.30 1.52 -28.54
CA LYS A 167 -8.07 2.21 -29.58
C LYS A 167 -7.47 3.54 -30.00
N TYR A 168 -6.80 4.25 -29.09
CA TYR A 168 -6.16 5.54 -29.35
C TYR A 168 -4.65 5.43 -29.51
N GLY A 169 -4.12 4.22 -29.67
CA GLY A 169 -2.70 3.98 -29.92
C GLY A 169 -1.85 3.81 -28.67
N GLY A 170 -2.42 3.71 -27.47
CA GLY A 170 -1.68 3.46 -26.23
C GLY A 170 -1.69 1.99 -25.76
N PRO A 171 -1.03 1.65 -24.64
CA PRO A 171 -0.81 0.26 -24.23
C PRO A 171 -1.98 -0.39 -23.47
N ILE A 172 -3.02 0.34 -23.06
CA ILE A 172 -4.10 -0.22 -22.24
C ILE A 172 -5.01 -1.09 -23.11
N ILE A 173 -5.08 -2.39 -22.83
CA ILE A 173 -5.87 -3.37 -23.58
C ILE A 173 -7.10 -3.89 -22.81
N ALA A 174 -7.14 -3.67 -21.49
CA ALA A 174 -8.30 -3.98 -20.65
C ALA A 174 -8.33 -3.09 -19.41
N VAL A 175 -9.53 -2.92 -18.84
CA VAL A 175 -9.77 -2.13 -17.64
C VAL A 175 -10.62 -2.92 -16.65
N GLN A 176 -10.21 -3.00 -15.39
CA GLN A 176 -11.01 -3.64 -14.36
C GLN A 176 -12.10 -2.71 -13.80
N VAL A 177 -13.29 -3.26 -13.58
CA VAL A 177 -14.42 -2.63 -12.91
C VAL A 177 -14.38 -3.03 -11.44
N GLU A 178 -14.16 -2.06 -10.54
CA GLU A 178 -14.06 -2.30 -9.10
C GLU A 178 -12.92 -3.29 -8.75
N ASN A 179 -12.94 -3.88 -7.55
CA ASN A 179 -12.00 -4.91 -7.12
C ASN A 179 -12.59 -5.85 -6.05
N GLU A 180 -12.69 -7.15 -6.38
CA GLU A 180 -13.17 -8.21 -5.47
C GLU A 180 -14.46 -7.84 -4.74
N TYR A 181 -15.43 -7.27 -5.48
CA TYR A 181 -16.65 -6.79 -4.88
C TYR A 181 -17.48 -7.88 -4.21
N GLY A 182 -17.36 -9.13 -4.66
CA GLY A 182 -18.04 -10.27 -4.09
C GLY A 182 -17.71 -10.52 -2.61
N SER A 183 -16.52 -10.10 -2.16
CA SER A 183 -16.12 -10.14 -0.74
C SER A 183 -16.85 -9.11 0.15
N TYR A 184 -17.50 -8.13 -0.48
CA TYR A 184 -18.21 -7.04 0.18
C TYR A 184 -19.72 -7.15 -0.09
N ALA A 185 -20.12 -7.00 -1.36
CA ALA A 185 -21.43 -7.31 -1.93
C ALA A 185 -22.65 -6.80 -1.13
N GLU A 186 -22.55 -5.59 -0.58
CA GLU A 186 -23.62 -4.96 0.22
C GLU A 186 -24.69 -4.29 -0.67
N ASP A 187 -24.35 -3.90 -1.90
CA ASP A 187 -25.25 -3.22 -2.83
C ASP A 187 -25.20 -3.84 -4.24
N PRO A 188 -26.30 -4.46 -4.73
CA PRO A 188 -26.34 -5.09 -6.04
C PRO A 188 -26.30 -4.11 -7.22
N SER A 189 -26.60 -2.83 -7.00
CA SER A 189 -26.62 -1.79 -8.05
C SER A 189 -25.24 -1.17 -8.29
N TYR A 190 -24.34 -1.29 -7.31
CA TYR A 190 -23.07 -0.57 -7.31
C TYR A 190 -22.11 -0.99 -8.43
N MET A 191 -21.98 -2.29 -8.71
CA MET A 191 -21.10 -2.75 -9.80
C MET A 191 -21.54 -2.24 -11.17
N THR A 192 -22.86 -2.19 -11.41
CA THR A 192 -23.42 -1.60 -12.62
C THR A 192 -23.12 -0.11 -12.69
N TYR A 193 -23.26 0.61 -11.58
CA TYR A 193 -22.89 2.02 -11.50
C TYR A 193 -21.42 2.25 -11.88
N ILE A 194 -20.46 1.55 -11.27
CA ILE A 194 -19.03 1.71 -11.57
C ILE A 194 -18.73 1.41 -13.05
N LYS A 195 -19.29 0.33 -13.59
CA LYS A 195 -19.17 -0.01 -15.02
C LYS A 195 -19.63 1.14 -15.92
N MET A 196 -20.82 1.69 -15.64
CA MET A 196 -21.38 2.79 -16.42
C MET A 196 -20.59 4.10 -16.23
N SER A 197 -20.03 4.34 -15.04
CA SER A 197 -19.15 5.48 -14.78
C SER A 197 -17.86 5.43 -15.58
N LEU A 198 -17.28 4.24 -15.83
CA LEU A 198 -16.13 4.07 -16.73
C LEU A 198 -16.52 4.25 -18.20
N LEU A 199 -17.60 3.61 -18.65
CA LEU A 199 -18.06 3.67 -20.05
C LEU A 199 -18.45 5.10 -20.47
N SER A 200 -19.19 5.81 -19.63
CA SER A 200 -19.59 7.20 -19.88
C SER A 200 -18.40 8.16 -20.00
N ARG A 201 -17.25 7.79 -19.39
CA ARG A 201 -15.98 8.52 -19.45
C ARG A 201 -15.02 7.99 -20.50
N LYS A 202 -15.55 7.37 -21.56
CA LYS A 202 -14.83 6.95 -22.77
C LYS A 202 -13.84 5.80 -22.55
N ILE A 203 -14.03 4.99 -21.51
CA ILE A 203 -13.42 3.66 -21.48
C ILE A 203 -14.13 2.78 -22.51
N VAL A 204 -13.36 2.19 -23.41
CA VAL A 204 -13.84 1.43 -24.59
C VAL A 204 -13.17 0.07 -24.73
N GLU A 205 -12.11 -0.18 -23.97
CA GLU A 205 -11.40 -1.46 -23.96
C GLU A 205 -12.19 -2.54 -23.20
N LEU A 206 -11.74 -3.79 -23.31
CA LEU A 206 -12.36 -4.91 -22.61
C LEU A 206 -12.47 -4.64 -21.11
N LEU A 207 -13.69 -4.68 -20.59
CA LEU A 207 -13.94 -4.58 -19.16
C LEU A 207 -13.80 -5.95 -18.49
N MET A 208 -13.23 -5.97 -17.28
CA MET A 208 -13.04 -7.18 -16.48
C MET A 208 -13.51 -6.97 -15.04
N THR A 209 -13.94 -8.02 -14.35
CA THR A 209 -14.03 -8.08 -12.88
C THR A 209 -13.12 -9.18 -12.36
N SER A 210 -12.74 -9.14 -11.09
CA SER A 210 -11.91 -10.17 -10.47
C SER A 210 -12.40 -10.46 -9.06
N ASP A 211 -12.62 -11.73 -8.74
CA ASP A 211 -13.04 -12.19 -7.42
C ASP A 211 -12.42 -13.55 -7.11
N ASN A 212 -12.32 -13.89 -5.83
CA ASN A 212 -12.04 -15.27 -5.42
C ASN A 212 -13.27 -16.18 -5.64
N THR A 213 -13.10 -17.48 -5.37
CA THR A 213 -14.18 -18.47 -5.55
C THR A 213 -15.46 -18.11 -4.77
N ASP A 214 -15.34 -17.57 -3.55
CA ASP A 214 -16.50 -17.28 -2.72
C ASP A 214 -17.25 -16.01 -3.21
N GLY A 215 -16.52 -15.03 -3.74
CA GLY A 215 -17.07 -13.76 -4.22
C GLY A 215 -17.58 -13.79 -5.66
N LEU A 216 -17.13 -14.74 -6.49
CA LEU A 216 -17.34 -14.70 -7.94
C LEU A 216 -18.81 -14.52 -8.38
N ALA A 217 -19.75 -15.18 -7.70
CA ALA A 217 -21.17 -15.08 -8.03
C ALA A 217 -21.75 -13.68 -7.76
N ALA A 218 -21.21 -12.95 -6.79
CA ALA A 218 -21.73 -11.65 -6.34
C ALA A 218 -20.92 -10.45 -6.86
N GLY A 219 -19.66 -10.66 -7.26
CA GLY A 219 -18.76 -9.59 -7.70
C GLY A 219 -18.72 -9.35 -9.21
N ASN A 220 -19.30 -10.24 -10.03
CA ASN A 220 -19.36 -10.04 -11.48
C ASN A 220 -20.41 -8.99 -11.91
N VAL A 221 -20.25 -8.45 -13.12
CA VAL A 221 -21.21 -7.54 -13.73
C VAL A 221 -21.37 -7.85 -15.21
N GLU A 222 -22.62 -7.83 -15.69
CA GLU A 222 -22.94 -8.09 -17.09
C GLU A 222 -22.14 -7.19 -18.05
N GLY A 223 -21.58 -7.77 -19.11
CA GLY A 223 -20.77 -7.05 -20.10
C GLY A 223 -19.30 -6.85 -19.72
N ALA A 224 -18.88 -7.28 -18.52
CA ALA A 224 -17.47 -7.43 -18.17
C ALA A 224 -17.09 -8.92 -18.13
N LEU A 225 -15.86 -9.24 -18.51
CA LEU A 225 -15.30 -10.59 -18.37
C LEU A 225 -15.04 -10.87 -16.88
N ALA A 226 -15.61 -11.95 -16.35
CA ALA A 226 -15.27 -12.38 -14.99
C ALA A 226 -13.89 -13.04 -14.98
N THR A 227 -13.08 -12.76 -13.98
CA THR A 227 -11.78 -13.42 -13.77
C THR A 227 -11.68 -13.89 -12.32
N ILE A 228 -10.74 -14.79 -12.04
CA ILE A 228 -10.65 -15.42 -10.73
C ILE A 228 -9.32 -15.13 -10.03
N ASN A 229 -9.35 -15.05 -8.71
CA ASN A 229 -8.20 -14.81 -7.85
C ASN A 229 -7.97 -16.01 -6.91
N PHE A 230 -6.73 -16.49 -6.81
CA PHE A 230 -6.35 -17.57 -5.89
C PHE A 230 -4.83 -17.73 -5.74
N GLN A 231 -4.42 -18.37 -4.65
CA GLN A 231 -3.05 -18.87 -4.46
C GLN A 231 -2.89 -20.34 -4.86
N LYS A 232 -3.93 -21.15 -4.65
CA LYS A 232 -3.94 -22.59 -4.93
C LYS A 232 -5.00 -22.93 -5.96
N LEU A 233 -4.62 -23.78 -6.92
CA LEU A 233 -5.52 -24.22 -7.96
C LEU A 233 -6.39 -25.37 -7.44
N GLU A 234 -7.59 -25.03 -6.97
CA GLU A 234 -8.56 -26.02 -6.48
C GLU A 234 -9.24 -26.79 -7.62
N PRO A 235 -9.53 -28.10 -7.45
CA PRO A 235 -10.33 -28.86 -8.41
C PRO A 235 -11.70 -28.21 -8.65
N GLY A 236 -12.10 -28.08 -9.92
CA GLY A 236 -13.42 -27.55 -10.29
C GLY A 236 -13.52 -26.03 -10.40
N ILE A 237 -12.48 -25.28 -10.03
CA ILE A 237 -12.48 -23.80 -10.13
C ILE A 237 -12.84 -23.30 -11.54
N TRP A 238 -12.37 -23.98 -12.58
CA TRP A 238 -12.68 -23.63 -13.97
C TRP A 238 -14.11 -23.97 -14.37
N THR A 239 -14.66 -25.07 -13.83
CA THR A 239 -16.05 -25.45 -14.04
C THR A 239 -16.95 -24.39 -13.42
N TYR A 240 -16.62 -23.94 -12.22
CA TYR A 240 -17.34 -22.87 -11.54
C TYR A 240 -17.24 -21.54 -12.31
N LEU A 241 -16.05 -21.12 -12.75
CA LEU A 241 -15.89 -19.94 -13.59
C LEU A 241 -16.73 -20.02 -14.88
N SER A 242 -16.76 -21.20 -15.52
CA SER A 242 -17.56 -21.43 -16.74
C SER A 242 -19.07 -21.42 -16.48
N SER A 243 -19.50 -21.70 -15.24
CA SER A 243 -20.91 -21.59 -14.84
C SER A 243 -21.37 -20.14 -14.64
N VAL A 244 -20.44 -19.24 -14.31
CA VAL A 244 -20.70 -17.79 -14.20
C VAL A 244 -20.62 -17.10 -15.56
N GLN A 245 -19.71 -17.56 -16.44
CA GLN A 245 -19.55 -17.02 -17.79
C GLN A 245 -19.31 -18.11 -18.84
N HIS A 246 -20.27 -18.28 -19.75
CA HIS A 246 -20.22 -19.30 -20.78
C HIS A 246 -19.40 -18.84 -22.00
N ASN A 247 -18.55 -19.71 -22.56
CA ASN A 247 -17.71 -19.47 -23.75
C ASN A 247 -16.74 -18.26 -23.65
N MET A 248 -16.33 -17.91 -22.43
CA MET A 248 -15.36 -16.84 -22.16
C MET A 248 -13.96 -17.40 -21.85
N PRO A 249 -12.87 -16.68 -22.17
CA PRO A 249 -11.52 -17.11 -21.87
C PRO A 249 -11.27 -17.14 -20.37
N LYS A 250 -10.46 -18.11 -19.96
CA LYS A 250 -10.08 -18.28 -18.56
C LYS A 250 -8.91 -17.36 -18.25
N MET A 251 -9.04 -16.61 -17.17
CA MET A 251 -7.95 -15.78 -16.66
C MET A 251 -7.92 -15.80 -15.14
N VAL A 252 -6.71 -16.00 -14.61
CA VAL A 252 -6.42 -15.69 -13.21
C VAL A 252 -5.93 -14.25 -13.15
N MET A 253 -6.71 -13.35 -12.57
CA MET A 253 -6.33 -11.93 -12.47
C MET A 253 -5.38 -11.68 -11.30
N GLU A 254 -5.53 -12.41 -10.21
CA GLU A 254 -4.54 -12.42 -9.14
C GLU A 254 -4.16 -13.85 -8.80
N TYR A 255 -3.04 -14.29 -9.36
CA TYR A 255 -2.35 -15.44 -8.84
C TYR A 255 -1.40 -14.98 -7.74
N TRP A 256 -1.75 -15.27 -6.47
CA TRP A 256 -0.99 -14.80 -5.32
C TRP A 256 0.34 -15.55 -5.19
N THR A 257 1.43 -14.98 -5.73
CA THR A 257 2.76 -15.62 -5.84
C THR A 257 3.48 -15.81 -4.51
N GLY A 258 3.05 -15.05 -3.50
CA GLY A 258 3.48 -15.10 -2.12
C GLY A 258 2.39 -14.47 -1.26
N TRP A 259 2.76 -13.79 -0.18
CA TRP A 259 1.81 -13.13 0.72
C TRP A 259 2.47 -11.97 1.48
N PHE A 260 1.67 -11.03 1.94
CA PHE A 260 2.14 -9.90 2.76
C PHE A 260 2.22 -10.26 4.24
N ASP A 261 2.99 -9.49 5.01
CA ASP A 261 3.13 -9.71 6.46
C ASP A 261 2.36 -8.68 7.28
N SER A 262 2.12 -9.02 8.54
CA SER A 262 1.58 -8.11 9.57
C SER A 262 2.54 -8.01 10.74
N TRP A 263 2.55 -6.87 11.42
CA TRP A 263 3.37 -6.68 12.62
C TRP A 263 3.02 -7.73 13.69
N GLY A 264 4.04 -8.40 14.23
CA GLY A 264 3.92 -9.51 15.19
C GLY A 264 3.58 -10.87 14.57
N GLY A 265 3.38 -10.94 13.25
CA GLY A 265 3.18 -12.18 12.50
C GLY A 265 4.50 -12.81 12.00
N PRO A 266 4.42 -14.00 11.37
CA PRO A 266 5.56 -14.57 10.66
C PRO A 266 5.81 -13.85 9.32
N HIS A 267 7.04 -13.94 8.81
CA HIS A 267 7.35 -13.62 7.42
C HIS A 267 6.82 -14.74 6.51
N ASN A 268 5.98 -14.40 5.54
CA ASN A 268 5.36 -15.39 4.65
C ASN A 268 6.26 -15.69 3.46
N VAL A 269 6.73 -16.94 3.38
CA VAL A 269 7.57 -17.44 2.28
C VAL A 269 6.95 -18.70 1.71
N PHE A 270 6.94 -18.82 0.39
CA PHE A 270 6.32 -19.90 -0.38
C PHE A 270 7.35 -20.59 -1.27
N ASP A 271 7.18 -21.91 -1.41
CA ASP A 271 8.07 -22.71 -2.24
C ASP A 271 7.97 -22.30 -3.73
N ALA A 272 9.14 -22.04 -4.32
CA ALA A 272 9.22 -21.57 -5.70
C ALA A 272 8.85 -22.66 -6.72
N GLU A 273 9.06 -23.94 -6.39
CA GLU A 273 8.69 -25.05 -7.28
C GLU A 273 7.18 -25.25 -7.29
N ASP A 274 6.53 -25.27 -6.13
CA ASP A 274 5.07 -25.38 -6.00
C ASP A 274 4.34 -24.27 -6.77
N MET A 275 4.86 -23.04 -6.65
CA MET A 275 4.37 -21.88 -7.39
C MET A 275 4.48 -22.11 -8.92
N VAL A 276 5.66 -22.52 -9.39
CA VAL A 276 5.91 -22.74 -10.82
C VAL A 276 5.09 -23.90 -11.37
N GLN A 277 4.86 -24.97 -10.60
CA GLN A 277 3.98 -26.07 -10.99
C GLN A 277 2.51 -25.64 -11.11
N THR A 278 2.07 -24.75 -10.22
CA THR A 278 0.72 -24.16 -10.30
C THR A 278 0.58 -23.29 -11.55
N VAL A 279 1.53 -22.39 -11.81
CA VAL A 279 1.58 -21.56 -13.02
C VAL A 279 1.57 -22.43 -14.28
N LYS A 280 2.40 -23.47 -14.31
CA LYS A 280 2.45 -24.43 -15.42
C LYS A 280 1.10 -25.12 -15.65
N SER A 281 0.38 -25.46 -14.59
CA SER A 281 -0.93 -26.11 -14.66
C SER A 281 -2.00 -25.16 -15.21
N ILE A 282 -2.02 -23.90 -14.76
CA ILE A 282 -2.89 -22.84 -15.28
C ILE A 282 -2.68 -22.66 -16.80
N ILE A 283 -1.42 -22.56 -17.24
CA ILE A 283 -1.08 -22.36 -18.66
C ILE A 283 -1.48 -23.59 -19.50
N LYS A 284 -1.25 -24.81 -19.01
CA LYS A 284 -1.67 -26.05 -19.69
C LYS A 284 -3.19 -26.13 -19.92
N MET A 285 -3.97 -25.56 -19.01
CA MET A 285 -5.43 -25.51 -19.09
C MET A 285 -5.94 -24.41 -20.04
N GLY A 286 -5.02 -23.69 -20.68
CA GLY A 286 -5.33 -22.68 -21.67
C GLY A 286 -5.63 -21.29 -21.10
N ALA A 287 -5.42 -21.08 -19.80
CA ALA A 287 -5.76 -19.83 -19.13
C ALA A 287 -4.64 -18.77 -19.28
N SER A 288 -5.07 -17.51 -19.32
CA SER A 288 -4.23 -16.34 -19.03
C SER A 288 -3.95 -16.24 -17.53
N ILE A 289 -2.87 -15.57 -17.16
CA ILE A 289 -2.47 -15.41 -15.75
C ILE A 289 -1.86 -14.04 -15.52
N ASN A 290 -2.13 -13.44 -14.36
CA ASN A 290 -1.42 -12.28 -13.85
C ASN A 290 -0.81 -12.61 -12.47
N LEU A 291 0.51 -12.42 -12.35
CA LEU A 291 1.27 -12.71 -11.13
C LEU A 291 1.11 -11.56 -10.13
N TYR A 292 0.42 -11.80 -9.02
CA TYR A 292 0.23 -10.84 -7.93
C TYR A 292 1.04 -11.29 -6.70
N MET A 293 2.18 -10.71 -6.34
CA MET A 293 2.88 -9.61 -6.98
C MET A 293 4.02 -10.12 -7.86
N PHE A 294 4.22 -9.51 -9.03
CA PHE A 294 5.48 -9.67 -9.73
C PHE A 294 6.59 -8.91 -8.99
N HIS A 295 6.29 -7.69 -8.56
CA HIS A 295 7.14 -6.93 -7.64
C HIS A 295 6.24 -6.08 -6.75
N GLY A 296 6.31 -6.32 -5.43
CA GLY A 296 5.47 -5.62 -4.48
C GLY A 296 6.01 -4.25 -4.07
N GLY A 297 7.29 -4.13 -3.71
CA GLY A 297 7.93 -2.87 -3.33
C GLY A 297 7.75 -2.52 -1.85
N THR A 298 7.45 -1.25 -1.54
CA THR A 298 7.38 -0.76 -0.15
C THR A 298 6.13 0.09 0.09
N ASN A 299 5.49 -0.10 1.25
CA ASN A 299 4.47 0.80 1.79
C ASN A 299 5.13 2.00 2.48
N PHE A 300 5.70 2.92 1.70
CA PHE A 300 6.39 4.09 2.27
C PHE A 300 5.47 4.93 3.18
N GLY A 301 6.08 5.57 4.16
CA GLY A 301 5.38 6.46 5.08
C GLY A 301 4.29 5.77 5.90
N PHE A 302 3.08 6.31 5.85
CA PHE A 302 1.94 5.85 6.65
C PHE A 302 0.88 5.12 5.82
N LEU A 303 1.27 4.62 4.64
CA LEU A 303 0.34 4.16 3.61
C LEU A 303 -0.01 2.67 3.70
N ASN A 304 0.56 1.96 4.67
CA ASN A 304 0.19 0.57 4.96
C ASN A 304 -1.30 0.49 5.33
N GLY A 305 -1.98 -0.56 4.88
CA GLY A 305 -3.31 -0.88 5.37
C GLY A 305 -3.28 -1.81 6.58
N ALA A 306 -4.43 -2.40 6.88
CA ALA A 306 -4.60 -3.40 7.93
C ALA A 306 -5.70 -4.42 7.59
N LEU A 307 -5.70 -5.54 8.30
CA LEU A 307 -6.82 -6.49 8.35
C LEU A 307 -7.51 -6.41 9.71
N HIS A 308 -8.83 -6.65 9.72
CA HIS A 308 -9.59 -6.79 10.95
C HIS A 308 -10.74 -7.79 10.77
N PHE A 309 -10.44 -9.07 10.98
CA PHE A 309 -11.44 -10.14 11.03
C PHE A 309 -11.82 -10.41 12.50
N ASN A 310 -10.99 -11.14 13.23
CA ASN A 310 -11.12 -11.36 14.68
C ASN A 310 -10.28 -10.36 15.49
N GLU A 311 -9.12 -9.99 14.95
CA GLU A 311 -8.15 -9.08 15.57
C GLU A 311 -7.69 -8.07 14.52
N TYR A 312 -7.44 -6.84 14.96
CA TYR A 312 -6.79 -5.82 14.14
C TYR A 312 -5.30 -6.14 13.95
N LYS A 313 -4.86 -6.24 12.68
CA LYS A 313 -3.48 -6.55 12.30
C LYS A 313 -2.99 -5.56 11.25
N PRO A 314 -2.10 -4.62 11.60
CA PRO A 314 -1.53 -3.69 10.63
C PRO A 314 -0.50 -4.39 9.74
N THR A 315 -0.61 -4.17 8.43
CA THR A 315 0.38 -4.63 7.45
C THR A 315 1.72 -3.94 7.70
N ILE A 316 2.83 -4.64 7.48
CA ILE A 316 4.17 -4.07 7.66
C ILE A 316 4.53 -3.04 6.57
N THR A 317 5.67 -2.36 6.75
CA THR A 317 6.19 -1.38 5.80
C THR A 317 6.71 -2.03 4.53
N SER A 318 7.45 -3.14 4.65
CA SER A 318 7.88 -3.91 3.47
C SER A 318 6.66 -4.48 2.76
N TYR A 319 6.63 -4.37 1.44
CA TYR A 319 5.68 -5.09 0.61
C TYR A 319 6.44 -6.02 -0.33
N ASP A 320 7.51 -6.67 0.18
CA ASP A 320 8.26 -7.68 -0.54
C ASP A 320 7.35 -8.77 -1.11
N TYR A 321 6.39 -9.20 -0.29
CA TYR A 321 5.34 -10.16 -0.64
C TYR A 321 5.85 -11.59 -0.90
N ASP A 322 7.16 -11.86 -0.75
CA ASP A 322 7.81 -13.03 -1.35
C ASP A 322 7.45 -13.11 -2.86
N ALA A 323 7.49 -11.95 -3.51
CA ALA A 323 7.16 -11.77 -4.90
C ALA A 323 8.22 -12.39 -5.84
N VAL A 324 7.99 -12.26 -7.15
CA VAL A 324 8.97 -12.70 -8.15
C VAL A 324 10.26 -11.87 -8.07
N LEU A 325 10.17 -10.58 -7.72
CA LEU A 325 11.29 -9.72 -7.34
C LEU A 325 11.16 -9.29 -5.89
N THR A 326 12.28 -9.16 -5.17
CA THR A 326 12.31 -8.67 -3.78
C THR A 326 11.81 -7.22 -3.67
N GLU A 327 11.63 -6.72 -2.45
CA GLU A 327 11.30 -5.32 -2.13
C GLU A 327 12.22 -4.31 -2.85
N SER A 328 13.51 -4.60 -2.93
CA SER A 328 14.50 -3.74 -3.62
C SER A 328 14.66 -4.05 -5.12
N GLY A 329 13.87 -4.99 -5.64
CA GLY A 329 13.83 -5.35 -7.05
C GLY A 329 14.87 -6.39 -7.48
N ASP A 330 15.45 -7.15 -6.56
CA ASP A 330 16.41 -8.22 -6.88
C ASP A 330 15.73 -9.46 -7.45
N TYR A 331 16.48 -10.26 -8.19
CA TYR A 331 16.00 -11.55 -8.68
C TYR A 331 15.91 -12.57 -7.56
N THR A 332 14.87 -13.41 -7.62
CA THR A 332 14.67 -14.54 -6.73
C THR A 332 14.77 -15.86 -7.49
N SER A 333 14.76 -16.98 -6.77
CA SER A 333 14.61 -18.31 -7.38
C SER A 333 13.32 -18.43 -8.21
N LYS A 334 12.23 -17.77 -7.78
CA LYS A 334 10.96 -17.68 -8.53
C LYS A 334 11.15 -17.02 -9.89
N PHE A 335 11.91 -15.93 -9.96
CA PHE A 335 12.21 -15.25 -11.23
C PHE A 335 12.87 -16.18 -12.24
N PHE A 336 13.96 -16.86 -11.86
CA PHE A 336 14.70 -17.71 -12.78
C PHE A 336 13.90 -18.92 -13.24
N LYS A 337 13.13 -19.56 -12.34
CA LYS A 337 12.27 -20.69 -12.69
C LYS A 337 11.12 -20.29 -13.62
N LEU A 338 10.46 -19.15 -13.35
CA LEU A 338 9.43 -18.61 -14.23
C LEU A 338 9.99 -18.24 -15.61
N ARG A 339 11.13 -17.55 -15.64
CA ARG A 339 11.82 -17.21 -16.89
C ARG A 339 12.14 -18.47 -17.71
N HIS A 340 12.63 -19.53 -17.07
CA HIS A 340 12.85 -20.81 -17.73
C HIS A 340 11.55 -21.41 -18.29
N LEU A 341 10.47 -21.42 -17.50
CA LEU A 341 9.16 -21.89 -17.95
C LEU A 341 8.66 -21.10 -19.17
N PHE A 342 8.65 -19.77 -19.09
CA PHE A 342 8.19 -18.92 -20.19
C PHE A 342 9.08 -19.01 -21.42
N SER A 343 10.39 -19.22 -21.26
CA SER A 343 11.31 -19.42 -22.40
C SER A 343 10.98 -20.67 -23.23
N LYS A 344 10.34 -21.68 -22.64
CA LYS A 344 9.89 -22.89 -23.34
C LYS A 344 8.57 -22.68 -24.07
N ILE A 345 7.72 -21.79 -23.56
CA ILE A 345 6.39 -21.48 -24.10
C ILE A 345 6.49 -20.45 -25.24
N LEU A 346 7.32 -19.44 -25.04
CA LEU A 346 7.51 -18.37 -26.01
C LEU A 346 8.51 -18.85 -27.07
N GLY A 347 8.07 -18.89 -28.32
CA GLY A 347 8.89 -19.36 -29.46
C GLY A 347 10.06 -18.43 -29.83
N SER A 348 10.30 -17.38 -29.05
CA SER A 348 11.33 -16.36 -29.27
C SER A 348 12.24 -16.21 -28.05
N PRO A 349 13.55 -15.95 -28.25
CA PRO A 349 14.47 -15.69 -27.14
C PRO A 349 13.99 -14.53 -26.25
N LEU A 350 14.03 -14.73 -24.94
CA LEU A 350 13.73 -13.69 -23.96
C LEU A 350 14.90 -12.69 -23.88
N PRO A 351 14.62 -11.37 -23.73
CA PRO A 351 15.69 -10.38 -23.59
C PRO A 351 16.53 -10.68 -22.33
N PRO A 352 17.82 -10.34 -22.30
CA PRO A 352 18.65 -10.56 -21.12
C PRO A 352 18.09 -9.77 -19.92
N PRO A 353 18.12 -10.33 -18.69
CA PRO A 353 17.77 -9.57 -17.50
C PRO A 353 18.73 -8.37 -17.32
N PRO A 354 18.22 -7.19 -16.91
CA PRO A 354 19.07 -6.07 -16.51
C PRO A 354 20.09 -6.42 -15.42
N ILE A 355 21.15 -5.62 -15.31
CA ILE A 355 22.15 -5.78 -14.25
C ILE A 355 21.53 -5.37 -12.90
N ILE A 356 21.80 -6.14 -11.83
CA ILE A 356 21.36 -5.82 -10.48
C ILE A 356 22.11 -4.57 -9.97
N LEU A 357 21.38 -3.64 -9.36
CA LEU A 357 21.98 -2.49 -8.70
C LEU A 357 22.62 -2.92 -7.38
N ASN A 358 23.87 -2.52 -7.17
CA ASN A 358 24.60 -2.79 -5.93
C ASN A 358 23.93 -2.11 -4.75
N LYS A 359 24.07 -2.73 -3.57
CA LYS A 359 23.63 -2.21 -2.29
C LYS A 359 24.84 -1.92 -1.42
N ALA A 360 24.72 -0.91 -0.57
CA ALA A 360 25.79 -0.49 0.32
C ALA A 360 25.42 -0.69 1.79
N SER A 361 26.42 -1.05 2.58
CA SER A 361 26.44 -0.78 4.00
C SER A 361 27.26 0.49 4.22
N TYR A 362 26.61 1.56 4.66
CA TYR A 362 27.25 2.82 5.01
C TYR A 362 27.67 2.90 6.48
N GLY A 363 27.48 1.80 7.24
CA GLY A 363 27.88 1.68 8.63
C GLY A 363 26.90 2.31 9.63
N ALA A 364 27.41 2.57 10.83
CA ALA A 364 26.63 3.07 11.96
C ALA A 364 26.34 4.57 11.84
N ILE A 365 25.06 4.93 11.95
CA ILE A 365 24.58 6.31 12.01
C ILE A 365 24.31 6.62 13.48
N LEU A 366 25.18 7.44 14.09
CA LEU A 366 25.00 7.90 15.46
C LEU A 366 23.92 9.00 15.50
N MET A 367 22.90 8.80 16.33
CA MET A 367 21.95 9.86 16.66
C MET A 367 22.62 10.82 17.64
N GLN A 368 22.85 12.06 17.21
CA GLN A 368 23.61 13.05 17.96
C GLN A 368 22.71 14.06 18.65
N GLN A 369 21.56 14.34 18.04
CA GLN A 369 20.61 15.34 18.50
C GLN A 369 19.29 14.67 18.86
N TYR A 370 18.62 15.16 19.91
CA TYR A 370 17.24 14.79 20.22
C TYR A 370 16.43 16.02 20.63
N ILE A 371 15.12 15.93 20.46
CA ILE A 371 14.15 16.89 21.00
C ILE A 371 12.89 16.13 21.45
N SER A 372 12.42 16.41 22.67
CA SER A 372 11.21 15.76 23.18
C SER A 372 9.99 16.29 22.42
N LEU A 373 9.01 15.42 22.14
CA LEU A 373 7.73 15.86 21.58
C LEU A 373 7.10 16.93 22.48
N TRP A 374 7.18 16.78 23.81
CA TRP A 374 6.57 17.69 24.77
C TRP A 374 7.15 19.10 24.76
N GLU A 375 8.43 19.22 24.42
CA GLU A 375 9.15 20.49 24.36
C GLU A 375 8.83 21.23 23.06
N VAL A 376 8.80 20.49 21.94
CA VAL A 376 8.65 21.09 20.61
C VAL A 376 7.18 21.39 20.26
N LEU A 377 6.24 20.59 20.78
CA LEU A 377 4.84 20.62 20.36
C LEU A 377 4.20 22.03 20.40
N PRO A 378 4.36 22.84 21.47
CA PRO A 378 3.75 24.17 21.53
C PRO A 378 4.27 25.15 20.46
N SER A 379 5.47 24.91 19.93
CA SER A 379 6.07 25.72 18.86
C SER A 379 5.81 25.18 17.46
N LEU A 380 5.42 23.91 17.36
CA LEU A 380 5.37 23.17 16.11
C LEU A 380 3.96 23.09 15.53
N VAL A 381 2.95 22.98 16.40
CA VAL A 381 1.56 22.72 16.00
C VAL A 381 0.60 23.51 16.88
N GLU A 382 -0.26 24.30 16.25
CA GLU A 382 -1.39 24.93 16.91
C GLU A 382 -2.50 23.89 17.20
N PRO A 383 -2.97 23.76 18.46
CA PRO A 383 -3.99 22.78 18.80
C PRO A 383 -5.38 23.21 18.36
N THR A 384 -6.18 22.25 17.90
CA THR A 384 -7.64 22.39 17.84
C THR A 384 -8.21 22.25 19.25
N LYS A 385 -9.04 23.22 19.68
CA LYS A 385 -9.77 23.13 20.95
C LYS A 385 -11.17 22.58 20.68
N SER A 386 -11.59 21.59 21.47
CA SER A 386 -12.92 20.99 21.35
C SER A 386 -13.44 20.56 22.73
N GLU A 387 -14.74 20.72 22.96
CA GLU A 387 -15.38 20.21 24.18
C GLU A 387 -15.36 18.66 24.23
N PHE A 388 -15.51 18.03 23.07
CA PHE A 388 -15.56 16.57 22.90
C PHE A 388 -14.33 16.06 22.12
N PRO A 389 -13.95 14.78 22.26
CA PRO A 389 -12.98 14.17 21.36
C PRO A 389 -13.44 14.28 19.89
N LEU A 390 -12.50 14.56 18.98
CA LEU A 390 -12.72 14.55 17.54
C LEU A 390 -11.83 13.49 16.91
N ASN A 391 -12.39 12.63 16.07
CA ASN A 391 -11.58 11.71 15.26
C ASN A 391 -10.71 12.50 14.26
N MET A 392 -9.66 11.85 13.76
CA MET A 392 -8.65 12.43 12.88
C MET A 392 -9.28 13.06 11.64
N GLU A 393 -10.23 12.38 11.03
CA GLU A 393 -10.89 12.81 9.80
C GLU A 393 -11.72 14.09 10.01
N ASN A 394 -12.28 14.29 11.20
CA ASN A 394 -13.12 15.45 11.52
C ASN A 394 -12.36 16.62 12.17
N LEU A 395 -11.04 16.57 12.23
CA LEU A 395 -10.26 17.72 12.69
C LEU A 395 -10.42 18.91 11.71
N PRO A 396 -10.61 20.15 12.19
CA PRO A 396 -10.79 21.33 11.36
C PRO A 396 -9.44 21.85 10.82
N ILE A 397 -8.67 20.97 10.20
CA ILE A 397 -7.35 21.25 9.61
C ILE A 397 -7.36 20.92 8.11
N ASN A 398 -6.26 21.24 7.41
CA ASN A 398 -6.11 20.93 5.98
C ASN A 398 -7.30 21.43 5.13
N HIS A 399 -7.74 22.66 5.39
CA HIS A 399 -8.91 23.27 4.74
C HIS A 399 -10.20 22.44 4.87
N GLY A 400 -10.37 21.77 6.01
CA GLY A 400 -11.55 20.96 6.30
C GLY A 400 -11.47 19.51 5.82
N ASN A 401 -10.30 19.02 5.39
CA ASN A 401 -10.09 17.62 5.00
C ASN A 401 -9.68 16.70 6.17
N GLY A 402 -9.50 17.26 7.36
CA GLY A 402 -9.03 16.51 8.51
C GLY A 402 -7.60 16.04 8.38
N GLN A 403 -7.24 15.13 9.27
CA GLN A 403 -5.97 14.45 9.33
C GLN A 403 -6.08 13.06 8.69
N ALA A 404 -5.29 12.80 7.65
CA ALA A 404 -5.30 11.50 6.99
C ALA A 404 -4.45 10.45 7.71
N PHE A 405 -3.25 10.82 8.17
CA PHE A 405 -2.23 9.88 8.62
C PHE A 405 -1.46 10.38 9.86
N GLY A 406 -0.60 9.53 10.40
CA GLY A 406 0.31 9.86 11.49
C GLY A 406 -0.29 9.70 12.88
N TYR A 407 0.04 10.63 13.77
CA TYR A 407 -0.35 10.59 15.18
C TYR A 407 -1.24 11.77 15.55
N THR A 408 -2.05 11.61 16.59
CA THR A 408 -2.89 12.68 17.14
C THR A 408 -2.76 12.69 18.64
N LEU A 409 -2.39 13.84 19.21
CA LEU A 409 -2.33 14.00 20.66
C LEU A 409 -3.60 14.65 21.17
N TYR A 410 -4.30 13.97 22.08
CA TYR A 410 -5.43 14.51 22.82
C TYR A 410 -4.98 14.87 24.23
N GLU A 411 -5.08 16.15 24.59
CA GLU A 411 -4.70 16.67 25.91
C GLU A 411 -5.92 17.25 26.62
N THR A 412 -6.15 16.84 27.86
CA THR A 412 -7.16 17.42 28.76
C THR A 412 -6.60 17.52 30.18
N VAL A 413 -7.37 18.07 31.11
CA VAL A 413 -6.99 18.26 32.51
C VAL A 413 -7.89 17.45 33.42
N ILE A 414 -7.28 16.70 34.35
CA ILE A 414 -8.00 15.89 35.34
C ILE A 414 -7.68 16.36 36.77
N PRO A 415 -8.68 16.34 37.69
CA PRO A 415 -8.51 16.81 39.07
C PRO A 415 -8.00 15.73 40.04
N GLY A 416 -7.99 14.46 39.63
CA GLY A 416 -7.69 13.31 40.49
C GLY A 416 -7.27 12.08 39.70
N GLY A 417 -7.08 10.95 40.38
CA GLY A 417 -6.78 9.65 39.76
C GLY A 417 -8.03 8.78 39.66
N GLY A 418 -7.84 7.55 39.19
CA GLY A 418 -8.92 6.59 39.07
C GLY A 418 -8.83 5.71 37.83
N ARG A 419 -9.96 5.10 37.47
CA ARG A 419 -10.05 4.21 36.31
C ARG A 419 -10.36 5.03 35.06
N LEU A 420 -9.39 5.12 34.15
CA LEU A 420 -9.57 5.62 32.80
C LEU A 420 -10.11 4.48 31.95
N SER A 421 -11.20 4.72 31.22
CA SER A 421 -11.78 3.77 30.27
C SER A 421 -11.90 4.43 28.91
N SER A 422 -11.47 3.73 27.86
CA SER A 422 -11.68 4.16 26.49
C SER A 422 -13.02 3.73 25.91
N GLU A 423 -13.71 2.77 26.53
CA GLU A 423 -14.98 2.24 26.01
C GLU A 423 -14.88 1.83 24.53
N ASP A 424 -13.77 1.18 24.16
CA ASP A 424 -13.41 0.83 22.77
C ASP A 424 -13.39 2.02 21.77
N HIS A 425 -13.14 3.26 22.22
CA HIS A 425 -13.08 4.43 21.33
C HIS A 425 -11.67 4.80 20.84
N VAL A 426 -10.64 4.00 21.13
CA VAL A 426 -9.27 4.24 20.65
C VAL A 426 -9.04 3.52 19.33
N ARG A 427 -8.59 4.26 18.31
CA ARG A 427 -8.27 3.73 16.98
C ARG A 427 -6.91 4.26 16.50
N ASP A 428 -5.83 3.48 16.50
CA ASP A 428 -5.74 2.05 16.84
C ASP A 428 -5.05 1.81 18.19
N ARG A 429 -4.12 2.69 18.56
CA ARG A 429 -3.24 2.50 19.72
C ARG A 429 -2.92 3.84 20.37
N ALA A 430 -3.14 3.98 21.66
CA ALA A 430 -2.94 5.22 22.41
C ALA A 430 -1.99 5.04 23.59
N GLN A 431 -0.84 5.71 23.56
CA GLN A 431 0.00 5.86 24.74
C GLN A 431 -0.61 6.91 25.66
N VAL A 432 -0.79 6.57 26.93
CA VAL A 432 -1.37 7.46 27.94
C VAL A 432 -0.27 8.03 28.83
N PHE A 433 -0.26 9.35 28.96
CA PHE A 433 0.69 10.08 29.80
C PHE A 433 -0.05 10.97 30.80
N LEU A 434 0.55 11.12 31.98
CA LEU A 434 0.18 12.11 32.96
C LEU A 434 1.30 13.14 33.05
N ASN A 435 1.00 14.38 32.63
CA ASN A 435 1.98 15.38 32.24
C ASN A 435 2.89 14.81 31.14
N THR A 436 4.15 14.50 31.46
CA THR A 436 5.12 13.88 30.55
C THR A 436 5.42 12.42 30.90
N GLN A 437 4.88 11.90 32.01
CA GLN A 437 5.16 10.56 32.49
C GLN A 437 4.24 9.53 31.83
N TYR A 438 4.83 8.51 31.20
CA TYR A 438 4.09 7.38 30.63
C TYR A 438 3.38 6.56 31.72
N ILE A 439 2.09 6.27 31.50
CA ILE A 439 1.24 5.50 32.41
C ILE A 439 0.94 4.11 31.84
N GLY A 440 0.62 4.02 30.56
CA GLY A 440 0.20 2.76 29.96
C GLY A 440 -0.28 2.90 28.52
N LEU A 441 -0.83 1.82 27.99
CA LEU A 441 -1.33 1.70 26.63
C LEU A 441 -2.82 1.40 26.63
N LEU A 442 -3.56 2.07 25.75
CA LEU A 442 -4.92 1.70 25.38
C LEU A 442 -4.94 1.25 23.91
N ASP A 443 -5.65 0.16 23.61
CA ASP A 443 -5.86 -0.37 22.27
C ASP A 443 -7.14 -1.23 22.24
N TYR A 444 -7.35 -2.01 21.16
CA TYR A 444 -8.50 -2.91 21.04
C TYR A 444 -8.61 -3.95 22.18
N ASN A 445 -7.48 -4.37 22.77
CA ASN A 445 -7.40 -5.41 23.80
C ASN A 445 -7.37 -4.81 25.22
N ALA A 446 -6.71 -3.67 25.40
CA ALA A 446 -6.57 -2.97 26.67
C ALA A 446 -7.38 -1.68 26.66
N GLN A 447 -8.62 -1.72 27.17
CA GLN A 447 -9.53 -0.57 27.14
C GLN A 447 -9.57 0.23 28.44
N GLU A 448 -8.90 -0.24 29.50
CA GLU A 448 -8.87 0.42 30.80
C GLU A 448 -7.45 0.56 31.35
N LEU A 449 -7.18 1.68 32.03
CA LEU A 449 -5.93 1.93 32.74
C LEU A 449 -6.21 2.59 34.09
N LEU A 450 -5.36 2.31 35.08
CA LEU A 450 -5.38 3.00 36.36
C LEU A 450 -4.48 4.24 36.31
N ILE A 451 -5.10 5.41 36.51
CA ILE A 451 -4.41 6.68 36.66
C ILE A 451 -4.08 6.90 38.14
N PRO A 452 -2.80 7.11 38.50
CA PRO A 452 -2.41 7.36 39.87
C PRO A 452 -3.12 8.56 40.50
N ASN A 453 -3.47 8.46 41.77
CA ASN A 453 -3.95 9.61 42.54
C ASN A 453 -2.86 10.68 42.69
N GLY A 454 -3.26 11.94 42.81
CA GLY A 454 -2.35 13.06 42.99
C GLY A 454 -3.11 14.33 43.26
N GLN A 455 -2.41 15.35 43.77
CA GLN A 455 -2.99 16.65 44.07
C GLN A 455 -2.96 17.58 42.86
N GLY A 456 -3.93 18.48 42.78
CA GLY A 456 -4.01 19.52 41.77
C GLY A 456 -4.46 19.04 40.39
N TYR A 457 -4.57 20.01 39.48
CA TYR A 457 -4.90 19.77 38.09
C TYR A 457 -3.69 19.22 37.34
N ARG A 458 -3.86 18.06 36.70
CA ARG A 458 -2.79 17.36 35.98
C ARG A 458 -3.20 17.16 34.52
N GLN A 459 -2.24 17.25 33.61
CA GLN A 459 -2.50 17.09 32.19
C GLN A 459 -2.59 15.60 31.86
N LEU A 460 -3.74 15.13 31.39
CA LEU A 460 -3.87 13.79 30.80
C LEU A 460 -3.66 13.92 29.30
N ARG A 461 -2.77 13.09 28.75
CA ARG A 461 -2.41 13.09 27.34
C ARG A 461 -2.55 11.69 26.75
N LEU A 462 -3.21 11.60 25.61
CA LEU A 462 -3.35 10.36 24.83
C LEU A 462 -2.72 10.61 23.47
N LEU A 463 -1.54 10.04 23.24
CA LEU A 463 -0.88 10.05 21.93
C LEU A 463 -1.39 8.84 21.14
N VAL A 464 -2.31 9.10 20.22
CA VAL A 464 -2.99 8.06 19.43
C VAL A 464 -2.31 7.92 18.08
N GLU A 465 -1.94 6.70 17.72
CA GLU A 465 -1.41 6.35 16.41
C GLU A 465 -2.52 5.77 15.51
N ASN A 466 -2.61 6.28 14.29
CA ASN A 466 -3.25 5.55 13.19
C ASN A 466 -2.24 4.52 12.66
N CYS A 467 -2.47 3.23 12.94
CA CYS A 467 -1.60 2.13 12.54
C CYS A 467 -1.85 1.65 11.09
N GLY A 468 -2.81 2.26 10.39
CA GLY A 468 -3.27 1.89 9.05
C GLY A 468 -4.76 1.56 9.07
N ARG A 469 -5.54 2.14 8.16
CA ARG A 469 -6.97 1.80 8.01
C ARG A 469 -7.11 0.40 7.42
N VAL A 470 -8.13 -0.32 7.89
CA VAL A 470 -8.50 -1.62 7.32
C VAL A 470 -8.78 -1.43 5.84
N ASN A 471 -8.27 -2.36 5.03
CA ASN A 471 -8.31 -2.28 3.58
C ASN A 471 -9.15 -3.37 2.92
N TYR A 472 -9.73 -4.28 3.71
CA TYR A 472 -10.49 -5.43 3.22
C TYR A 472 -11.67 -5.77 4.16
N GLY A 473 -12.76 -6.26 3.57
CA GLY A 473 -13.96 -6.69 4.29
C GLY A 473 -14.92 -5.55 4.64
N ARG A 474 -15.88 -5.84 5.52
CA ARG A 474 -17.02 -4.94 5.82
C ARG A 474 -16.70 -3.84 6.84
N ASN A 475 -15.51 -3.88 7.43
CA ASN A 475 -15.09 -2.94 8.46
C ASN A 475 -14.62 -1.57 7.93
N LEU A 476 -14.65 -1.33 6.61
CA LEU A 476 -14.18 -0.10 5.96
C LEU A 476 -14.86 1.17 6.51
N ASN A 477 -16.18 1.16 6.69
CA ASN A 477 -16.92 2.32 7.20
C ASN A 477 -16.59 2.68 8.66
N ASN A 478 -16.01 1.74 9.40
CA ASN A 478 -15.65 1.90 10.81
C ASN A 478 -14.22 2.42 11.01
N GLN A 479 -13.50 2.78 9.94
CA GLN A 479 -12.07 3.10 9.97
C GLN A 479 -11.74 4.57 10.25
N ARG A 480 -12.60 5.28 10.99
CA ARG A 480 -12.23 6.58 11.58
C ARG A 480 -11.14 6.36 12.62
N LYS A 481 -10.15 7.25 12.68
CA LYS A 481 -8.94 7.08 13.49
C LYS A 481 -8.82 8.15 14.58
N GLY A 482 -7.95 7.93 15.55
CA GLY A 482 -7.84 8.78 16.74
C GLY A 482 -8.81 8.33 17.83
N LEU A 483 -9.50 9.28 18.47
CA LEU A 483 -10.58 9.01 19.39
C LEU A 483 -11.93 9.14 18.68
N ILE A 484 -12.65 8.02 18.56
CA ILE A 484 -13.94 7.96 17.84
C ILE A 484 -15.16 8.20 18.74
N GLY A 485 -14.93 8.44 20.03
CA GLY A 485 -15.96 8.62 21.04
C GLY A 485 -15.36 9.10 22.37
N ASP A 486 -16.20 9.17 23.40
CA ASP A 486 -15.83 9.65 24.72
C ASP A 486 -14.81 8.73 25.42
N ILE A 487 -13.91 9.35 26.18
CA ILE A 487 -13.03 8.66 27.13
C ILE A 487 -13.48 9.08 28.53
N SER A 488 -13.65 8.13 29.45
CA SER A 488 -14.18 8.40 30.79
C SER A 488 -13.16 8.16 31.89
N LEU A 489 -13.18 9.00 32.93
CA LEU A 489 -12.44 8.79 34.17
C LEU A 489 -13.45 8.58 35.30
N ASN A 490 -13.40 7.44 35.97
CA ASN A 490 -14.37 7.04 36.99
C ASN A 490 -15.83 7.18 36.49
N LYS A 491 -16.09 6.73 35.25
CA LYS A 491 -17.40 6.81 34.56
C LYS A 491 -17.89 8.23 34.26
N THR A 492 -17.05 9.25 34.42
CA THR A 492 -17.34 10.62 33.99
C THR A 492 -16.58 10.91 32.72
N SER A 493 -17.29 11.23 31.63
CA SER A 493 -16.64 11.56 30.37
C SER A 493 -15.75 12.79 30.48
N LEU A 494 -14.55 12.69 29.91
CA LEU A 494 -13.59 13.79 29.86
C LEU A 494 -14.00 14.80 28.79
N ARG A 495 -13.68 16.07 29.04
CA ARG A 495 -14.08 17.21 28.20
C ARG A 495 -12.93 18.19 28.00
N ASN A 496 -13.15 19.19 27.15
CA ASN A 496 -12.24 20.33 26.94
C ASN A 496 -10.84 19.89 26.49
N PHE A 497 -10.79 19.21 25.35
CA PHE A 497 -9.57 18.73 24.72
C PHE A 497 -8.85 19.84 23.96
N LYS A 498 -7.52 19.82 24.05
CA LYS A 498 -6.60 20.35 23.04
C LYS A 498 -6.11 19.19 22.20
N ILE A 499 -6.29 19.26 20.90
CA ILE A 499 -6.00 18.17 19.96
C ILE A 499 -4.92 18.65 19.00
N TYR A 500 -3.77 17.99 19.00
CA TYR A 500 -2.63 18.33 18.14
C TYR A 500 -2.46 17.28 17.05
N SER A 501 -2.41 17.75 15.81
CA SER A 501 -2.22 16.90 14.64
C SER A 501 -0.73 16.72 14.33
N LEU A 502 -0.26 15.47 14.31
CA LEU A 502 1.12 15.11 13.99
C LEU A 502 1.15 14.31 12.69
N GLU A 503 0.77 14.97 11.58
CA GLU A 503 0.79 14.38 10.23
C GLU A 503 2.21 14.07 9.73
N MET A 504 3.21 14.75 10.28
CA MET A 504 4.62 14.63 9.88
C MET A 504 4.84 14.80 8.37
N LYS A 505 4.04 15.68 7.74
CA LYS A 505 4.23 16.13 6.36
C LYS A 505 5.58 16.83 6.18
N PRO A 506 6.08 17.01 4.95
CA PRO A 506 7.34 17.71 4.70
C PRO A 506 7.45 19.07 5.40
N SER A 507 6.37 19.88 5.42
CA SER A 507 6.33 21.17 6.13
C SER A 507 6.46 21.06 7.65
N PHE A 508 5.92 20.00 8.25
CA PHE A 508 6.11 19.67 9.66
C PHE A 508 7.59 19.35 9.92
N MET A 509 8.20 18.53 9.06
CA MET A 509 9.61 18.15 9.19
C MET A 509 10.56 19.35 9.00
N GLU A 510 10.23 20.27 8.09
CA GLU A 510 10.94 21.54 7.93
C GLU A 510 10.85 22.42 9.19
N SER A 511 9.65 22.54 9.75
CA SER A 511 9.42 23.31 10.98
C SER A 511 10.16 22.70 12.17
N LEU A 512 10.15 21.35 12.27
CA LEU A 512 10.91 20.61 13.28
C LEU A 512 12.43 20.85 13.14
N ARG A 513 12.96 20.86 11.93
CA ARG A 513 14.38 21.21 11.69
C ARG A 513 14.72 22.63 12.14
N GLY A 514 13.81 23.57 11.92
CA GLY A 514 13.97 24.96 12.34
C GLY A 514 13.78 25.18 13.84
N SER A 515 13.22 24.20 14.56
CA SER A 515 13.00 24.32 16.01
C SER A 515 14.32 24.25 16.77
N THR A 516 14.44 25.08 17.81
CA THR A 516 15.61 25.14 18.69
C THR A 516 15.18 25.23 20.15
N PRO A 517 15.89 24.59 21.09
CA PRO A 517 17.16 23.86 20.91
C PRO A 517 16.98 22.34 20.74
N TRP A 518 17.67 21.75 19.76
CA TRP A 518 17.99 20.32 19.76
C TRP A 518 19.08 20.06 20.80
N SER A 519 18.85 19.10 21.69
CA SER A 519 19.79 18.73 22.76
C SER A 519 20.63 17.53 22.35
N ALA A 520 21.76 17.30 23.03
CA ALA A 520 22.52 16.07 22.85
C ALA A 520 21.73 14.85 23.33
N VAL A 521 21.80 13.72 22.61
CA VAL A 521 21.10 12.48 23.02
C VAL A 521 21.65 11.98 24.36
N PRO A 522 20.82 11.84 25.42
CA PRO A 522 21.26 11.32 26.71
C PRO A 522 21.58 9.82 26.64
N ASP A 523 22.23 9.28 27.68
CA ASP A 523 22.58 7.85 27.71
C ASP A 523 21.37 6.92 27.73
N SER A 524 20.27 7.38 28.33
CA SER A 524 18.96 6.72 28.27
C SER A 524 17.92 7.75 27.83
N ALA A 525 17.52 7.68 26.56
CA ALA A 525 16.51 8.55 25.99
C ALA A 525 15.17 7.82 25.90
N VAL A 526 14.10 8.52 26.31
CA VAL A 526 12.73 8.00 26.34
C VAL A 526 11.86 8.89 25.45
N GLY A 527 11.03 8.25 24.63
CA GLY A 527 10.05 8.89 23.77
C GLY A 527 8.76 9.30 24.49
N PRO A 528 7.83 9.96 23.79
CA PRO A 528 7.89 10.29 22.36
C PRO A 528 8.87 11.44 22.07
N ALA A 529 9.81 11.21 21.15
CA ALA A 529 10.84 12.18 20.82
C ALA A 529 11.37 11.99 19.39
N PHE A 530 11.95 13.05 18.83
CA PHE A 530 12.68 12.99 17.56
C PHE A 530 14.18 12.93 17.82
N PHE A 531 14.86 12.06 17.09
CA PHE A 531 16.30 11.84 17.12
C PHE A 531 16.87 12.14 15.76
N ARG A 532 18.01 12.82 15.68
CA ARG A 532 18.63 13.24 14.44
C ARG A 532 20.09 12.82 14.38
N GLY A 533 20.47 12.24 13.25
CA GLY A 533 21.82 11.84 12.91
C GLY A 533 22.13 12.14 11.45
N THR A 534 23.39 11.95 11.07
CA THR A 534 23.86 12.17 9.70
C THR A 534 24.44 10.88 9.14
N LEU A 535 23.90 10.44 8.01
CA LEU A 535 24.44 9.36 7.19
C LEU A 535 25.40 9.96 6.16
N GLN A 536 26.64 9.48 6.14
CA GLN A 536 27.66 9.91 5.19
C GLN A 536 27.71 8.96 3.98
N VAL A 537 27.51 9.50 2.79
CA VAL A 537 27.66 8.77 1.52
C VAL A 537 28.89 9.30 0.80
N GLN A 538 29.92 8.48 0.63
CA GLN A 538 31.22 8.93 0.07
C GLN A 538 31.24 9.01 -1.46
N TYR A 539 30.45 8.19 -2.15
CA TYR A 539 30.45 8.04 -3.60
C TYR A 539 29.01 8.09 -4.13
N MET A 540 28.77 7.49 -5.30
CA MET A 540 27.43 7.34 -5.85
C MET A 540 26.50 6.66 -4.84
N PRO A 541 25.34 7.27 -4.52
CA PRO A 541 24.35 6.65 -3.66
C PRO A 541 23.87 5.31 -4.19
N GLN A 542 23.71 4.35 -3.29
CA GLN A 542 23.26 2.99 -3.53
C GLN A 542 22.13 2.68 -2.56
N ASP A 543 21.30 1.72 -2.93
CA ASP A 543 20.28 1.18 -2.05
C ASP A 543 20.91 0.63 -0.76
N THR A 544 20.21 0.80 0.36
CA THR A 544 20.62 0.29 1.66
C THR A 544 19.41 -0.07 2.51
N PHE A 545 19.62 -0.66 3.68
CA PHE A 545 18.59 -0.99 4.63
C PHE A 545 18.94 -0.44 6.01
N LEU A 546 17.98 0.22 6.66
CA LEU A 546 18.18 0.78 8.00
C LEU A 546 17.67 -0.21 9.05
N LYS A 547 18.58 -0.70 9.90
CA LYS A 547 18.28 -1.55 11.05
C LYS A 547 18.24 -0.72 12.33
N LEU A 548 17.16 -0.86 13.11
CA LEU A 548 16.90 -0.10 14.33
C LEU A 548 17.00 -0.98 15.59
N GLU A 549 18.15 -1.62 15.80
CA GLU A 549 18.41 -2.40 17.00
C GLU A 549 18.42 -1.52 18.27
N GLY A 550 17.73 -1.98 19.32
CA GLY A 550 17.61 -1.23 20.58
C GLY A 550 16.52 -0.15 20.59
N TRP A 551 15.82 0.05 19.47
CA TRP A 551 14.63 0.91 19.38
C TRP A 551 13.36 0.08 19.60
N GLU A 552 12.24 0.71 20.00
CA GLU A 552 10.98 -0.03 20.21
C GLU A 552 10.03 0.08 19.04
N LYS A 553 9.59 1.30 18.72
CA LYS A 553 8.57 1.52 17.70
C LYS A 553 8.57 2.99 17.26
N GLY A 554 8.40 3.20 15.97
CA GLY A 554 8.38 4.55 15.45
C GLY A 554 8.42 4.65 13.94
N VAL A 555 8.96 5.78 13.47
CA VAL A 555 8.98 6.17 12.06
C VAL A 555 10.34 6.76 11.72
N VAL A 556 10.86 6.45 10.53
CA VAL A 556 12.14 6.98 10.04
C VAL A 556 11.92 7.94 8.87
N PHE A 557 12.65 9.05 8.88
CA PHE A 557 12.69 10.05 7.82
C PHE A 557 14.11 10.19 7.29
N VAL A 558 14.27 10.21 5.97
CA VAL A 558 15.55 10.44 5.30
C VAL A 558 15.42 11.66 4.39
N ASN A 559 16.24 12.68 4.62
CA ASN A 559 16.18 13.95 3.87
C ASN A 559 14.76 14.54 3.82
N GLY A 560 14.01 14.42 4.92
CA GLY A 560 12.62 14.86 5.03
C GLY A 560 11.56 13.95 4.41
N ARG A 561 11.94 12.85 3.75
CA ARG A 561 11.02 11.85 3.19
C ARG A 561 10.72 10.76 4.22
N ASN A 562 9.45 10.41 4.41
CA ASN A 562 9.03 9.39 5.35
C ASN A 562 9.27 7.99 4.77
N LEU A 563 10.22 7.25 5.36
CA LEU A 563 10.58 5.90 4.93
C LEU A 563 9.54 4.87 5.34
N GLY A 564 8.84 5.12 6.45
CA GLY A 564 7.81 4.25 6.99
C GLY A 564 8.09 3.82 8.42
N ARG A 565 7.28 2.86 8.87
CA ARG A 565 7.22 2.43 10.27
C ARG A 565 8.21 1.33 10.57
N TYR A 566 8.81 1.35 11.75
CA TYR A 566 9.51 0.20 12.32
C TYR A 566 8.86 -0.21 13.63
N TRP A 567 8.96 -1.50 13.96
CA TRP A 567 8.48 -2.01 15.24
C TRP A 567 9.25 -3.27 15.63
N LYS A 568 9.81 -3.29 16.85
CA LYS A 568 10.61 -4.39 17.38
C LYS A 568 9.93 -5.76 17.43
N ILE A 569 8.61 -5.84 17.26
CA ILE A 569 7.89 -7.11 17.28
C ILE A 569 8.01 -7.89 15.97
N GLY A 570 8.61 -7.29 14.94
CA GLY A 570 8.87 -7.94 13.65
C GLY A 570 7.58 -8.25 12.86
N PRO A 571 7.66 -9.07 11.80
CA PRO A 571 8.85 -9.83 11.41
C PRO A 571 9.92 -8.96 10.72
N GLN A 572 9.54 -7.80 10.18
CA GLN A 572 10.45 -6.83 9.58
C GLN A 572 11.37 -6.17 10.63
N GLU A 573 12.68 -6.26 10.41
CA GLU A 573 13.71 -5.65 11.26
C GLU A 573 14.47 -4.49 10.56
N THR A 574 14.35 -4.39 9.23
CA THR A 574 14.98 -3.33 8.45
C THR A 574 14.00 -2.57 7.57
N LEU A 575 14.24 -1.27 7.40
CA LEU A 575 13.55 -0.43 6.42
C LEU A 575 14.39 -0.27 5.15
N TYR A 576 13.83 -0.57 3.98
CA TYR A 576 14.47 -0.30 2.70
C TYR A 576 14.63 1.20 2.46
N LEU A 577 15.85 1.63 2.16
CA LEU A 577 16.20 3.00 1.78
C LEU A 577 16.71 3.03 0.34
N PRO A 578 15.88 3.53 -0.61
CA PRO A 578 16.30 3.72 -1.99
C PRO A 578 17.48 4.68 -2.09
N GLY A 579 18.50 4.30 -2.87
CA GLY A 579 19.64 5.16 -3.19
C GLY A 579 19.22 6.46 -3.87
N THR A 580 18.06 6.48 -4.55
CA THR A 580 17.50 7.68 -5.18
C THR A 580 16.98 8.72 -4.19
N TRP A 581 16.86 8.37 -2.90
CA TRP A 581 16.50 9.29 -1.82
C TRP A 581 17.73 9.81 -1.07
N LEU A 582 18.91 9.32 -1.44
CA LEU A 582 20.20 9.72 -0.93
C LEU A 582 20.91 10.64 -1.91
N GLN A 583 21.82 11.44 -1.37
CA GLN A 583 22.75 12.28 -2.13
C GLN A 583 24.19 11.98 -1.71
N GLU A 584 25.16 12.30 -2.57
CA GLU A 584 26.57 12.30 -2.17
C GLU A 584 26.78 13.30 -1.02
N GLY A 585 27.60 12.91 -0.04
CA GLY A 585 27.87 13.71 1.15
C GLY A 585 26.88 13.42 2.29
N HIS A 586 26.35 14.49 2.89
CA HIS A 586 25.58 14.42 4.13
C HIS A 586 24.11 14.14 3.83
N ASN A 587 23.54 13.14 4.51
CA ASN A 587 22.14 12.81 4.45
C ASN A 587 21.55 12.84 5.87
N GLU A 588 20.44 13.54 6.03
CA GLU A 588 19.77 13.66 7.33
C GLU A 588 18.92 12.41 7.60
N ILE A 589 19.10 11.84 8.78
CA ILE A 589 18.25 10.76 9.30
C ILE A 589 17.54 11.30 10.54
N ILE A 590 16.21 11.30 10.53
CA ILE A 590 15.39 11.60 11.70
C ILE A 590 14.57 10.36 12.08
N VAL A 591 14.60 9.97 13.34
CA VAL A 591 13.76 8.89 13.89
C VAL A 591 12.80 9.50 14.89
N PHE A 592 11.50 9.29 14.69
CA PHE A 592 10.50 9.50 15.75
C PHE A 592 10.34 8.17 16.50
N GLU A 593 10.70 8.14 17.78
CA GLU A 593 10.58 6.95 18.65
C GLU A 593 9.54 7.19 19.73
N GLU A 594 8.65 6.22 19.92
CA GLU A 594 7.49 6.32 20.80
C GLU A 594 7.83 6.07 22.28
N ARG A 595 8.85 5.26 22.58
CA ARG A 595 9.09 4.77 23.95
C ARG A 595 10.55 4.67 24.35
N ALA A 596 11.30 3.69 23.89
CA ALA A 596 12.72 3.55 24.28
C ALA A 596 13.60 3.62 23.05
N ALA A 597 14.54 4.55 23.06
CA ALA A 597 15.39 4.84 21.91
C ALA A 597 16.74 4.15 22.03
N GLY A 598 17.20 3.59 20.91
CA GLY A 598 18.61 3.30 20.70
C GLY A 598 19.41 4.58 20.42
N ARG A 599 20.74 4.45 20.32
CA ARG A 599 21.63 5.57 19.92
C ARG A 599 22.12 5.46 18.49
N ILE A 600 21.99 4.29 17.88
CA ILE A 600 22.56 3.98 16.58
C ILE A 600 21.47 3.42 15.68
N VAL A 601 21.47 3.86 14.43
CA VAL A 601 20.79 3.18 13.32
C VAL A 601 21.88 2.58 12.44
N GLN A 602 21.78 1.30 12.10
CA GLN A 602 22.78 0.63 11.25
C GLN A 602 22.31 0.63 9.81
N SER A 603 23.20 0.98 8.88
CA SER A 603 22.98 0.78 7.45
C SER A 603 23.59 -0.57 7.02
N THR A 604 22.77 -1.44 6.44
CA THR A 604 23.17 -2.77 5.94
C THR A 604 22.88 -2.89 4.44
N ASP A 605 23.61 -3.77 3.77
CA ASP A 605 23.42 -4.13 2.36
C ASP A 605 22.40 -5.26 2.14
N LEU A 606 21.96 -5.91 3.23
CA LEU A 606 20.95 -6.96 3.24
C LEU A 606 19.70 -6.56 4.02
N PRO A 607 18.50 -6.96 3.55
CA PRO A 607 17.27 -6.84 4.33
C PRO A 607 17.15 -7.94 5.37
N PHE A 608 16.44 -7.63 6.47
CA PHE A 608 16.01 -8.59 7.47
C PHE A 608 14.48 -8.48 7.62
N LEU A 609 13.76 -9.40 6.98
CA LEU A 609 12.29 -9.42 6.97
C LEU A 609 11.69 -10.52 7.87
N GLY A 610 12.53 -11.29 8.55
CA GLY A 610 12.16 -12.38 9.44
C GLY A 610 13.25 -13.44 9.54
N SER A 611 13.00 -14.53 10.24
CA SER A 611 13.97 -15.62 10.48
C SER A 611 14.28 -16.49 9.26
N ILE A 612 13.49 -16.39 8.20
CA ILE A 612 13.69 -17.11 6.94
C ILE A 612 14.36 -16.16 5.96
N GLN A 613 15.64 -16.38 5.69
CA GLN A 613 16.35 -15.67 4.60
C GLN A 613 16.00 -16.32 3.26
N TYR A 614 15.89 -15.52 2.19
CA TYR A 614 15.83 -16.05 0.83
C TYR A 614 17.04 -16.96 0.61
N VAL A 615 16.78 -18.24 0.33
CA VAL A 615 17.84 -19.14 -0.12
C VAL A 615 18.20 -18.69 -1.53
N SER A 616 19.35 -18.02 -1.65
CA SER A 616 19.93 -17.54 -2.90
C SER A 616 20.15 -18.64 -3.92
#